data_AF-A0A7J6QTQ1-F1
#
_entry.id   AF-A0A7J6QTQ1-F1
#
_cell.length_a   1.000
_cell.length_b   1.000
_cell.length_c   1.000
_cell.angle_alpha   90.00
_cell.angle_beta   90.00
_cell.angle_gamma   90.00
#
_symmetry.space_group_name_H-M   'P 1'
#
loop_
_entity.id
_entity.type
_entity.pdbx_description
1 polymer ?
#
loop_
_entity_poly.entity_id
_entity_poly.type
_entity_poly.pdbx_seq_one_letter_code
_entity_poly.pdbx_strand_id
1 'polypeptide(L)'
;KGDGPIVLVLAPTRELALQIKEECDRFGRSSRISNTCCYGGVPRGPQARMLQNGVEICIATPGRLIDFLESDVTNLRRVTYLVLDEADRMLDMGFEPQRAARLLYVCPASPVLYAPAFVRKIVSQIRPDRQTL
;
A
#
# COMPACT_ATOMS: atom_id res chain seq x y z
N LYS A 1 -2.79 3.33 -19.27
CA LYS A 1 -2.10 4.06 -18.18
C LYS A 1 -2.51 3.39 -16.89
N GLY A 2 -1.56 3.00 -16.05
CA GLY A 2 -1.81 2.16 -14.87
C GLY A 2 -2.86 2.78 -13.96
N ASP A 3 -3.87 1.99 -13.67
CA ASP A 3 -5.10 2.43 -13.02
C ASP A 3 -4.89 2.76 -11.51
N GLY A 4 -3.72 2.42 -10.96
CA GLY A 4 -3.37 2.59 -9.55
C GLY A 4 -3.77 1.37 -8.69
N PRO A 5 -3.16 1.19 -7.50
CA PRO A 5 -3.45 0.06 -6.64
C PRO A 5 -4.85 0.14 -6.03
N ILE A 6 -5.38 -1.03 -5.67
CA ILE A 6 -6.68 -1.16 -4.98
C ILE A 6 -6.47 -1.18 -3.47
N VAL A 7 -5.42 -1.88 -3.04
CA VAL A 7 -5.01 -1.97 -1.64
C VAL A 7 -3.68 -1.25 -1.48
N LEU A 8 -3.62 -0.33 -0.52
CA LEU A 8 -2.40 0.35 -0.10
C LEU A 8 -2.08 -0.04 1.34
N VAL A 9 -0.87 -0.57 1.56
CA VAL A 9 -0.34 -0.88 2.89
C VAL A 9 0.83 0.06 3.16
N LEU A 10 0.72 0.87 4.21
CA LEU A 10 1.80 1.72 4.69
C LEU A 10 2.48 1.06 5.88
N ALA A 11 3.80 0.89 5.76
CA ALA A 11 4.66 0.40 6.81
C ALA A 11 5.73 1.46 7.14
N PRO A 12 6.11 1.64 8.42
CA PRO A 12 7.07 2.67 8.80
C PRO A 12 8.50 2.35 8.35
N THR A 13 8.85 1.07 8.25
CA THR A 13 10.20 0.61 7.93
C THR A 13 10.25 -0.28 6.70
N ARG A 14 11.45 -0.40 6.11
CA ARG A 14 11.70 -1.27 4.96
C ARG A 14 11.50 -2.74 5.35
N GLU A 15 11.96 -3.11 6.53
CA GLU A 15 11.97 -4.48 7.04
C GLU A 15 10.53 -4.98 7.17
N LEU A 16 9.64 -4.16 7.76
CA LEU A 16 8.21 -4.47 7.86
C LEU A 16 7.56 -4.54 6.47
N ALA A 17 7.87 -3.61 5.57
CA ALA A 17 7.34 -3.62 4.21
C ALA A 17 7.74 -4.89 3.42
N LEU A 18 8.96 -5.40 3.65
CA LEU A 18 9.44 -6.64 3.04
C LEU A 18 8.77 -7.87 3.65
N GLN A 19 8.60 -7.92 4.97
CA GLN A 19 7.89 -9.01 5.64
C GLN A 19 6.43 -9.11 5.14
N ILE A 20 5.73 -7.96 5.03
CA ILE A 20 4.37 -7.92 4.48
C ILE A 20 4.36 -8.40 3.03
N LYS A 21 5.36 -8.01 2.22
CA LYS A 21 5.47 -8.50 0.84
C LYS A 21 5.66 -10.01 0.77
N GLU A 22 6.51 -10.58 1.60
CA GLU A 22 6.75 -12.03 1.62
C GLU A 22 5.49 -12.82 2.01
N GLU A 23 4.71 -12.29 2.95
CA GLU A 23 3.38 -12.82 3.25
C GLU A 23 2.45 -12.68 2.04
N CYS A 24 2.37 -11.50 1.40
CA CYS A 24 1.57 -11.26 0.20
C CYS A 24 1.95 -12.19 -0.96
N ASP A 25 3.24 -12.49 -1.17
CA ASP A 25 3.71 -13.41 -2.20
C ASP A 25 3.33 -14.86 -1.88
N ARG A 26 3.41 -15.26 -0.60
CA ARG A 26 2.96 -16.59 -0.16
C ARG A 26 1.47 -16.79 -0.40
N PHE A 27 0.65 -15.77 -0.15
CA PHE A 27 -0.79 -15.83 -0.42
C PHE A 27 -1.13 -15.68 -1.91
N GLY A 28 -0.45 -14.79 -2.64
CA GLY A 28 -0.72 -14.45 -4.04
C GLY A 28 -0.48 -15.56 -5.05
N ARG A 29 0.36 -16.56 -4.73
CA ARG A 29 0.62 -17.74 -5.59
C ARG A 29 -0.64 -18.50 -5.99
N SER A 30 -1.69 -18.43 -5.16
CA SER A 30 -2.97 -19.10 -5.42
C SER A 30 -3.99 -18.25 -6.18
N SER A 31 -3.82 -16.93 -6.25
CA SER A 31 -4.89 -15.99 -6.68
C SER A 31 -4.52 -15.08 -7.87
N ARG A 32 -3.34 -15.24 -8.49
CA ARG A 32 -2.83 -14.36 -9.59
C ARG A 32 -2.85 -12.86 -9.24
N ILE A 33 -2.77 -12.52 -7.96
CA ILE A 33 -2.76 -11.14 -7.49
C ILE A 33 -1.35 -10.59 -7.63
N SER A 34 -1.20 -9.48 -8.36
CA SER A 34 0.06 -8.77 -8.48
C SER A 34 0.24 -7.78 -7.33
N ASN A 35 1.45 -7.76 -6.78
CA ASN A 35 1.82 -6.88 -5.69
C ASN A 35 3.19 -6.26 -5.95
N THR A 36 3.46 -5.12 -5.33
CA THR A 36 4.78 -4.51 -5.31
C THR A 36 5.09 -3.91 -3.95
N CYS A 37 6.38 -3.74 -3.67
CA CYS A 37 6.87 -3.11 -2.45
C CYS A 37 7.76 -1.91 -2.79
N CYS A 38 7.42 -0.73 -2.27
CA CYS A 38 8.00 0.56 -2.60
C CYS A 38 8.64 1.20 -1.38
N TYR A 39 9.96 1.19 -1.32
CA TYR A 39 10.72 1.75 -0.21
C TYR A 39 12.03 2.39 -0.66
N GLY A 40 12.56 3.29 0.18
CA GLY A 40 13.79 4.04 -0.03
C GLY A 40 15.06 3.19 -0.04
N GLY A 41 16.19 3.74 -0.51
CA GLY A 41 17.51 3.08 -0.45
C GLY A 41 17.77 2.01 -1.52
N VAL A 42 16.84 1.81 -2.46
CA VAL A 42 17.02 0.94 -3.64
C VAL A 42 16.60 1.67 -4.93
N PRO A 43 17.07 1.23 -6.11
CA PRO A 43 16.78 1.88 -7.39
C PRO A 43 15.28 2.07 -7.65
N ARG A 44 14.93 3.27 -8.13
CA ARG A 44 13.55 3.67 -8.40
C ARG A 44 12.94 2.97 -9.62
N GLY A 45 13.74 2.75 -10.66
CA GLY A 45 13.28 2.26 -11.97
C GLY A 45 12.46 0.96 -11.92
N PRO A 46 12.92 -0.10 -11.26
CA PRO A 46 12.17 -1.36 -11.16
C PRO A 46 10.82 -1.21 -10.45
N GLN A 47 10.77 -0.49 -9.33
CA GLN A 47 9.53 -0.22 -8.59
C GLN A 47 8.54 0.60 -9.44
N ALA A 48 9.03 1.62 -10.14
CA ALA A 48 8.21 2.44 -11.05
C ALA A 48 7.60 1.62 -12.18
N ARG A 49 8.38 0.73 -12.81
CA ARG A 49 7.88 -0.16 -13.87
C ARG A 49 6.79 -1.09 -13.36
N MET A 50 6.95 -1.67 -12.17
CA MET A 50 5.90 -2.51 -11.57
C MET A 50 4.61 -1.73 -11.34
N LEU A 51 4.71 -0.52 -10.76
CA LEU A 51 3.55 0.33 -10.55
C LEU A 51 2.86 0.73 -11.87
N GLN A 52 3.64 1.02 -12.91
CA GLN A 52 3.13 1.40 -14.23
C GLN A 52 2.46 0.23 -14.97
N ASN A 53 2.97 -0.99 -14.79
CA ASN A 53 2.38 -2.21 -15.33
C ASN A 53 1.01 -2.53 -14.70
N GLY A 54 0.68 -1.88 -13.58
CA GLY A 54 -0.53 -2.12 -12.82
C GLY A 54 -0.28 -3.18 -11.75
N VAL A 55 -0.62 -2.83 -10.51
CA VAL A 55 -0.58 -3.73 -9.36
C VAL A 55 -1.88 -3.61 -8.59
N GLU A 56 -2.38 -4.69 -8.02
CA GLU A 56 -3.54 -4.61 -7.15
C GLU A 56 -3.17 -4.19 -5.73
N ILE A 57 -2.01 -4.64 -5.25
CA ILE A 57 -1.51 -4.35 -3.91
C ILE A 57 -0.21 -3.55 -3.99
N CYS A 58 -0.21 -2.38 -3.36
CA CYS A 58 1.00 -1.59 -3.14
C CYS A 58 1.33 -1.61 -1.66
N ILE A 59 2.52 -2.11 -1.32
CA ILE A 59 3.09 -2.02 0.03
C ILE A 59 4.16 -0.93 -0.06
N ALA A 60 4.15 0.06 0.81
CA ALA A 60 5.10 1.16 0.69
C ALA A 60 5.52 1.75 2.01
N THR A 61 6.77 2.25 2.05
CA THR A 61 7.13 3.25 3.04
C THR A 61 6.63 4.62 2.55
N PRO A 62 6.07 5.44 3.44
CA PRO A 62 5.42 6.69 3.05
C PRO A 62 6.30 7.63 2.21
N GLY A 63 7.60 7.77 2.54
CA GLY A 63 8.50 8.65 1.80
C GLY A 63 8.67 8.29 0.33
N ARG A 64 8.82 6.99 0.01
CA ARG A 64 8.95 6.54 -1.39
C ARG A 64 7.63 6.60 -2.14
N LEU A 65 6.51 6.38 -1.46
CA LEU A 65 5.19 6.51 -2.07
C LEU A 65 4.92 7.95 -2.52
N ILE A 66 5.26 8.93 -1.68
CA ILE A 66 5.10 10.35 -2.01
C ILE A 66 5.91 10.72 -3.27
N ASP A 67 7.18 10.31 -3.36
CA ASP A 67 8.01 10.52 -4.57
C ASP A 67 7.33 9.97 -5.84
N PHE A 68 6.73 8.78 -5.76
CA PHE A 68 6.00 8.20 -6.89
C PHE A 68 4.70 8.92 -7.25
N LEU A 69 4.02 9.50 -6.28
CA LEU A 69 2.81 10.30 -6.52
C LEU A 69 3.14 11.67 -7.10
N GLU A 70 4.17 12.34 -6.59
CA GLU A 70 4.62 13.65 -7.09
C GLU A 70 5.21 13.56 -8.50
N SER A 71 5.83 12.43 -8.84
CA SER A 71 6.37 12.18 -10.17
C SER A 71 5.38 11.53 -11.16
N ASP A 72 4.09 11.46 -10.83
CA ASP A 72 3.04 10.82 -11.66
C ASP A 72 3.36 9.38 -12.12
N VAL A 73 4.13 8.62 -11.32
CA VAL A 73 4.45 7.22 -11.60
C VAL A 73 3.24 6.32 -11.31
N THR A 74 2.48 6.66 -10.26
CA THR A 74 1.25 5.97 -9.87
C THR A 74 0.23 6.98 -9.35
N ASN A 75 -0.98 6.53 -9.06
CA ASN A 75 -2.03 7.36 -8.48
C ASN A 75 -2.85 6.51 -7.49
N LEU A 76 -3.51 7.15 -6.53
CA LEU A 76 -4.32 6.45 -5.51
C LEU A 76 -5.82 6.45 -5.83
N ARG A 77 -6.22 6.77 -7.07
CA ARG A 77 -7.65 6.97 -7.41
C ARG A 77 -8.48 5.70 -7.24
N ARG A 78 -7.88 4.52 -7.41
CA ARG A 78 -8.52 3.21 -7.20
C ARG A 78 -8.37 2.65 -5.80
N VAL A 79 -7.60 3.31 -4.94
CA VAL A 79 -7.36 2.81 -3.59
C VAL A 79 -8.67 2.80 -2.82
N THR A 80 -9.12 1.59 -2.49
CA THR A 80 -10.36 1.33 -1.76
C THR A 80 -10.07 0.87 -0.34
N TYR A 81 -8.85 0.38 -0.09
CA TYR A 81 -8.42 -0.10 1.20
C TYR A 81 -7.06 0.50 1.54
N LEU A 82 -7.00 1.18 2.68
CA LEU A 82 -5.79 1.71 3.25
C LEU A 82 -5.52 1.00 4.57
N VAL A 83 -4.31 0.47 4.71
CA VAL A 83 -3.84 -0.20 5.92
C VAL A 83 -2.66 0.60 6.45
N LEU A 84 -2.76 0.99 7.71
CA LEU A 84 -1.71 1.68 8.44
C LEU A 84 -1.16 0.71 9.48
N ASP A 85 0.06 0.22 9.26
CA ASP A 85 0.75 -0.61 10.24
C ASP A 85 1.61 0.26 11.16
N GLU A 86 1.60 -0.06 12.46
CA GLU A 86 2.26 0.75 13.51
C GLU A 86 1.98 2.27 13.35
N ALA A 87 0.70 2.63 13.28
CA ALA A 87 0.27 4.01 13.00
C ALA A 87 0.74 5.02 14.06
N ASP A 88 0.84 4.58 15.31
CA ASP A 88 1.47 5.30 16.42
C ASP A 88 2.93 5.64 16.13
N ARG A 89 3.73 4.66 15.69
CA ARG A 89 5.12 4.90 15.28
C ARG A 89 5.25 5.79 14.06
N MET A 90 4.32 5.70 13.11
CA MET A 90 4.33 6.64 11.98
C MET A 90 4.14 8.09 12.48
N LEU A 91 3.24 8.34 13.44
CA LEU A 91 3.08 9.67 14.03
C LEU A 91 4.36 10.13 14.75
N ASP A 92 5.02 9.24 15.50
CA ASP A 92 6.26 9.54 16.23
C ASP A 92 7.47 9.82 15.32
N MET A 93 7.50 9.25 14.11
CA MET A 93 8.57 9.48 13.12
C MET A 93 8.48 10.85 12.42
N GLY A 94 7.61 11.75 12.88
CA GLY A 94 7.39 13.05 12.25
C GLY A 94 6.63 12.94 10.93
N PHE A 95 5.90 11.83 10.71
CA PHE A 95 4.83 11.77 9.72
C PHE A 95 3.67 12.57 10.28
N GLU A 96 3.85 13.90 10.26
CA GLU A 96 2.88 14.89 10.68
C GLU A 96 1.50 14.50 10.18
N PRO A 97 0.45 14.68 11.00
CA PRO A 97 -0.93 14.34 10.64
C PRO A 97 -1.31 14.87 9.26
N GLN A 98 -0.70 15.96 8.78
CA GLN A 98 -0.95 16.54 7.45
C GLN A 98 -0.41 15.70 6.27
N ARG A 99 0.73 15.01 6.37
CA ARG A 99 1.27 14.16 5.28
C ARG A 99 0.57 12.82 5.23
N ALA A 100 0.34 12.21 6.40
CA ALA A 100 -0.52 11.05 6.54
C ALA A 100 -1.97 11.39 6.17
N ALA A 101 -2.47 12.56 6.56
CA ALA A 101 -3.79 13.07 6.16
C ALA A 101 -3.86 13.30 4.66
N ARG A 102 -2.80 13.79 3.99
CA ARG A 102 -2.82 13.93 2.52
C ARG A 102 -3.03 12.57 1.85
N LEU A 103 -2.42 11.52 2.37
CA LEU A 103 -2.67 10.14 1.94
C LEU A 103 -4.10 9.66 2.26
N LEU A 104 -4.63 10.00 3.44
CA LEU A 104 -6.02 9.70 3.85
C LEU A 104 -7.07 10.53 3.08
N TYR A 105 -6.74 11.75 2.65
CA TYR A 105 -7.64 12.70 1.98
C TYR A 105 -7.72 12.45 0.48
N VAL A 106 -6.63 11.92 -0.10
CA VAL A 106 -6.57 11.50 -1.51
C VAL A 106 -7.21 10.13 -1.72
N CYS A 107 -7.28 9.29 -0.68
CA CYS A 107 -7.96 8.00 -0.75
C CYS A 107 -9.45 8.16 -0.40
N PRO A 108 -10.40 7.87 -1.31
CA PRO A 108 -11.84 7.85 -1.01
C PRO A 108 -12.29 6.64 -0.15
N ALA A 109 -11.34 5.98 0.53
CA ALA A 109 -11.51 4.71 1.21
C ALA A 109 -11.96 4.87 2.68
N SER A 110 -12.80 3.97 3.17
CA SER A 110 -13.06 3.83 4.62
C SER A 110 -11.77 3.35 5.31
N PRO A 111 -11.27 4.04 6.35
CA PRO A 111 -10.01 3.66 6.99
C PRO A 111 -10.19 2.37 7.81
N VAL A 112 -9.44 1.31 7.51
CA VAL A 112 -9.33 0.14 8.40
C VAL A 112 -8.13 0.35 9.31
N LEU A 113 -8.40 0.63 10.58
CA LEU A 113 -7.36 0.83 11.60
C LEU A 113 -6.98 -0.54 12.20
N TYR A 114 -5.72 -0.93 11.98
CA TYR A 114 -4.98 -2.13 12.45
C TYR A 114 -5.26 -3.49 11.77
N ALA A 115 -4.27 -4.04 11.06
CA ALA A 115 -4.34 -5.40 10.52
C ALA A 115 -2.98 -6.11 10.45
N PRO A 116 -2.79 -7.12 11.29
CA PRO A 116 -2.65 -8.52 10.81
C PRO A 116 -3.57 -9.45 11.65
N ALA A 117 -4.40 -10.35 11.10
CA ALA A 117 -4.00 -11.65 10.58
C ALA A 117 -4.22 -11.74 9.07
N PHE A 118 -3.09 -11.69 8.33
CA PHE A 118 -3.01 -11.69 6.86
C PHE A 118 -3.91 -10.62 6.23
N VAL A 119 -3.76 -9.37 6.68
CA VAL A 119 -4.42 -8.13 6.18
C VAL A 119 -5.71 -8.41 5.40
N ARG A 120 -6.80 -8.50 6.17
CA ARG A 120 -7.42 -9.79 6.55
C ARG A 120 -8.07 -10.54 5.38
N LYS A 121 -7.34 -11.56 4.93
CA LYS A 121 -7.52 -12.45 3.77
C LYS A 121 -7.27 -11.83 2.38
N ILE A 122 -6.24 -10.98 2.27
CA ILE A 122 -5.95 -10.07 1.13
C ILE A 122 -7.25 -9.36 0.71
N VAL A 123 -7.79 -8.70 1.73
CA VAL A 123 -9.08 -8.00 1.72
C VAL A 123 -10.17 -8.81 0.98
N SER A 124 -10.27 -10.06 1.44
CA SER A 124 -11.02 -11.22 0.94
C SER A 124 -11.03 -11.40 -0.59
N GLN A 125 -9.85 -11.26 -1.20
CA GLN A 125 -9.56 -11.32 -2.64
C GLN A 125 -10.19 -10.19 -3.46
N ILE A 126 -9.92 -8.94 -3.07
CA ILE A 126 -10.11 -7.77 -3.95
C ILE A 126 -11.59 -7.63 -4.38
N ARG A 127 -12.49 -7.77 -3.39
CA ARG A 127 -13.96 -7.60 -3.38
C ARG A 127 -14.83 -8.73 -3.96
N PRO A 128 -15.58 -9.45 -3.10
CA PRO A 128 -16.67 -10.34 -3.54
C PRO A 128 -18.10 -9.77 -3.30
N ASP A 129 -18.35 -8.47 -3.51
CA ASP A 129 -19.53 -7.68 -3.05
C ASP A 129 -19.59 -7.48 -1.51
N ARG A 130 -18.66 -6.66 -1.00
CA ARG A 130 -18.77 -5.82 0.23
C ARG A 130 -19.56 -6.39 1.44
N GLN A 131 -18.88 -7.11 2.32
CA GLN A 131 -19.02 -7.04 3.79
C GLN A 131 -17.60 -7.25 4.32
N THR A 132 -16.95 -6.37 5.07
CA THR A 132 -17.24 -5.77 6.38
C THR A 132 -16.15 -4.68 6.50
N LEU A 133 -16.32 -3.47 7.04
CA LEU A 133 -16.95 -3.02 8.27
C LEU A 133 -17.46 -1.58 8.06
#